data_AF-A0A9P0J690-F1
#
_entry.id   AF-A0A9P0J690-F1
#
_cell.length_a   1.000
_cell.length_b   1.000
_cell.length_c   1.000
_cell.angle_alpha   90.00
_cell.angle_beta   90.00
_cell.angle_gamma   90.00
#
_symmetry.space_group_name_H-M   'P 1'
#
loop_
_entity.id
_entity.type
_entity.pdbx_description
1 polymer ?
#
loop_
_entity_poly.entity_id
_entity_poly.type
_entity_poly.pdbx_seq_one_letter_code
_entity_poly.pdbx_strand_id
1 'polypeptide(L)'
;MVINTFILIDANTLLYCRLVCKRWQKLIDAYVFQEKAALENKFVNNVRGYSSFSQISSNDIRKIELPWYVFYVISKFDPFNRNLIKNHCGQDLLNHWETDKSVLPSRSLMMSDTDLSFISQTLHGEHLSDPDFDGHTSFFSVDFGHIHTVYQQIIFKDYGLNDILMKTL
;
A
#
# COMPACT_ATOMS: atom_id res chain seq x y z
N MET A 1 8.26 -31.31 7.58
CA MET A 1 9.50 -31.03 6.82
C MET A 1 9.21 -30.20 5.57
N VAL A 2 8.36 -30.67 4.64
CA VAL A 2 8.08 -29.94 3.37
C VAL A 2 7.39 -28.57 3.58
N ILE A 3 6.43 -28.47 4.51
CA ILE A 3 5.77 -27.18 4.82
C ILE A 3 6.79 -26.12 5.25
N ASN A 4 7.70 -26.46 6.16
CA ASN A 4 8.74 -25.54 6.66
C ASN A 4 9.65 -25.06 5.52
N THR A 5 9.94 -25.90 4.53
CA THR A 5 10.69 -25.50 3.34
C THR A 5 9.88 -24.53 2.49
N PHE A 6 8.59 -24.82 2.25
CA PHE A 6 7.74 -23.97 1.43
C PHE A 6 7.48 -22.59 2.01
N ILE A 7 7.33 -22.46 3.34
CA ILE A 7 7.08 -21.14 3.96
C ILE A 7 8.22 -20.14 3.67
N LEU A 8 9.45 -20.62 3.54
CA LEU A 8 10.62 -19.80 3.25
C LEU A 8 10.71 -19.33 1.79
N ILE A 9 9.90 -19.90 0.90
CA ILE A 9 9.85 -19.53 -0.52
C ILE A 9 9.00 -18.26 -0.68
N ASP A 10 9.34 -17.40 -1.65
CA ASP A 10 8.53 -16.22 -1.97
C ASP A 10 7.14 -16.59 -2.51
N ALA A 11 6.18 -15.68 -2.36
CA ALA A 11 4.78 -15.94 -2.71
C ALA A 11 4.57 -16.28 -4.20
N ASN A 12 5.36 -15.71 -5.11
CA ASN A 12 5.22 -15.99 -6.55
C ASN A 12 5.74 -17.39 -6.88
N THR A 13 6.89 -17.77 -6.35
CA THR A 13 7.43 -19.12 -6.54
C THR A 13 6.51 -20.18 -5.91
N LEU A 14 5.92 -19.90 -4.75
CA LEU A 14 4.90 -20.77 -4.15
C LEU A 14 3.70 -20.99 -5.06
N LEU A 15 3.25 -19.95 -5.77
CA LEU A 15 2.16 -20.08 -6.74
C LEU A 15 2.50 -21.08 -7.86
N TYR A 16 3.74 -21.09 -8.34
CA TYR A 16 4.22 -22.08 -9.31
C TYR A 16 4.36 -23.48 -8.69
N CYS A 17 4.80 -23.60 -7.43
CA CYS A 17 4.88 -24.89 -6.74
C CYS A 17 3.52 -25.60 -6.65
N ARG A 18 2.39 -24.87 -6.65
CA ARG A 18 1.05 -25.46 -6.70
C ARG A 18 0.80 -26.27 -7.98
N LEU A 19 1.46 -25.93 -9.08
CA LEU A 19 1.29 -26.58 -10.37
C LEU A 19 2.10 -27.88 -10.49
N VAL A 20 3.04 -28.15 -9.57
CA VAL A 20 3.92 -29.32 -9.61
C VAL A 20 3.14 -30.63 -9.46
N CYS A 21 2.26 -30.73 -8.46
CA CYS A 21 1.34 -31.86 -8.32
C CYS A 21 0.16 -31.54 -7.39
N LYS A 22 -0.92 -32.33 -7.48
CA LYS A 22 -2.13 -32.19 -6.66
C LYS A 22 -1.85 -32.23 -5.15
N ARG A 23 -0.85 -33.01 -4.72
CA ARG A 23 -0.47 -33.09 -3.31
C ARG A 23 0.17 -31.79 -2.82
N TRP A 24 1.02 -31.18 -3.64
CA TRP A 24 1.64 -29.89 -3.33
C TRP A 24 0.60 -28.78 -3.31
N GLN A 25 -0.29 -28.75 -4.30
CA GLN A 25 -1.40 -27.79 -4.34
C GLN A 25 -2.23 -27.83 -3.05
N LYS A 26 -2.73 -29.01 -2.65
CA LYS A 26 -3.55 -29.16 -1.43
C LYS A 26 -2.80 -28.72 -0.17
N LEU A 27 -1.51 -29.05 -0.06
CA LEU A 27 -0.68 -28.68 1.09
C LEU A 27 -0.43 -27.17 1.14
N ILE A 28 -0.14 -26.56 -0.01
CA ILE A 28 0.12 -25.13 -0.12
C ILE A 28 -1.15 -24.33 0.18
N ASP A 29 -2.27 -24.73 -0.43
CA ASP A 29 -3.56 -24.04 -0.30
C ASP A 29 -4.12 -24.15 1.12
N ALA A 30 -3.96 -25.31 1.78
CA ALA A 30 -4.51 -25.51 3.12
C ALA A 30 -3.68 -24.91 4.25
N TYR A 31 -2.35 -24.79 4.09
CA TYR A 31 -1.47 -24.46 5.23
C TYR A 31 -0.37 -23.45 4.92
N VAL A 32 0.30 -23.55 3.76
CA VAL A 32 1.57 -22.83 3.56
C VAL A 32 1.39 -21.32 3.50
N PHE A 33 0.40 -20.82 2.75
CA PHE A 33 0.22 -19.36 2.65
C PHE A 33 -0.17 -18.73 3.99
N GLN A 34 -1.04 -19.39 4.75
CA GLN A 34 -1.45 -18.93 6.08
C GLN A 34 -0.29 -18.96 7.08
N GLU A 35 0.48 -20.05 7.13
CA GLU A 35 1.64 -20.14 8.01
C GLU A 35 2.75 -19.16 7.62
N LYS A 36 2.93 -18.90 6.32
CA LYS A 36 3.85 -17.87 5.83
C LYS A 36 3.42 -16.49 6.32
N ALA A 37 2.16 -16.12 6.12
CA ALA A 37 1.62 -14.87 6.62
C ALA A 37 1.77 -14.75 8.15
N ALA A 38 1.47 -15.81 8.90
CA ALA A 38 1.60 -15.82 10.36
C ALA A 38 3.06 -15.66 10.82
N LEU A 39 4.01 -16.33 10.17
CA LEU A 39 5.43 -16.24 10.48
C LEU A 39 6.00 -14.88 10.15
N GLU A 40 5.69 -14.31 9.00
CA GLU A 40 6.13 -12.96 8.63
C GLU A 40 5.50 -11.90 9.54
N ASN A 41 4.25 -12.09 9.94
CA ASN A 41 3.61 -11.20 10.92
C ASN A 41 4.21 -11.31 12.33
N LYS A 42 4.85 -12.43 12.69
CA LYS A 42 5.55 -12.56 13.98
C LYS A 42 6.70 -11.55 14.11
N PHE A 43 7.25 -11.09 13.00
CA PHE A 43 8.29 -10.04 12.96
C PHE A 43 7.72 -8.61 13.04
N VAL A 44 6.40 -8.42 13.17
CA VAL A 44 5.76 -7.09 13.40
C VAL A 44 6.26 -6.43 14.69
N ASN A 45 6.57 -7.22 15.72
CA ASN A 45 7.15 -6.68 16.95
C ASN A 45 8.55 -6.04 16.75
N ASN A 46 9.14 -6.17 15.55
CA ASN A 46 10.45 -5.62 15.17
C ASN A 46 10.46 -4.98 13.76
N VAL A 47 9.39 -4.26 13.36
CA VAL A 47 9.37 -3.37 12.15
C VAL A 47 9.21 -4.09 10.78
N ARG A 48 9.03 -5.42 10.73
CA ARG A 48 9.13 -6.17 9.45
C ARG A 48 8.04 -7.22 9.19
N GLY A 49 6.77 -6.82 9.29
CA GLY A 49 5.63 -7.68 8.91
C GLY A 49 4.61 -6.98 8.01
N TYR A 50 3.51 -7.68 7.69
CA TYR A 50 2.47 -7.19 6.79
C TYR A 50 1.57 -6.16 7.47
N SER A 51 1.48 -4.96 6.89
CA SER A 51 0.53 -3.91 7.32
C SER A 51 -0.91 -4.44 7.36
N SER A 52 -1.26 -5.31 6.42
CA SER A 52 -2.58 -5.95 6.34
C SER A 52 -2.97 -6.74 7.59
N PHE A 53 -1.99 -7.24 8.34
CA PHE A 53 -2.20 -7.96 9.60
C PHE A 53 -1.67 -7.22 10.83
N SER A 54 -1.37 -5.91 10.71
CA SER A 54 -0.82 -5.09 11.80
C SER A 54 -1.66 -5.10 13.08
N GLN A 55 -2.98 -5.28 12.95
CA GLN A 55 -3.93 -5.31 14.07
C GLN A 55 -4.28 -6.74 14.55
N ILE A 56 -3.71 -7.78 13.93
CA ILE A 56 -4.03 -9.18 14.21
C ILE A 56 -2.78 -9.90 14.71
N SER A 57 -2.89 -10.61 15.83
CA SER A 57 -1.76 -11.38 16.35
C SER A 57 -1.41 -12.55 15.43
N SER A 58 -0.13 -12.94 15.37
CA SER A 58 0.30 -14.10 14.57
C SER A 58 -0.43 -15.40 14.92
N ASN A 59 -0.86 -15.56 16.16
CA ASN A 59 -1.62 -16.74 16.60
C ASN A 59 -3.05 -16.72 16.09
N ASP A 60 -3.63 -15.53 15.91
CA ASP A 60 -4.99 -15.39 15.40
C ASP A 60 -5.04 -15.51 13.88
N ILE A 61 -3.97 -15.14 13.16
CA ILE A 61 -3.86 -15.39 11.71
C ILE A 61 -4.07 -16.87 11.38
N ARG A 62 -3.54 -17.78 12.19
CA ARG A 62 -3.70 -19.24 12.01
C ARG A 62 -5.13 -19.73 12.19
N LYS A 63 -6.00 -18.94 12.81
CA LYS A 63 -7.41 -19.26 13.04
C LYS A 63 -8.34 -18.62 12.00
N ILE A 64 -7.82 -17.73 11.16
CA ILE A 64 -8.60 -17.05 10.14
C ILE A 64 -8.98 -18.06 9.06
N GLU A 65 -10.29 -18.25 8.86
CA GLU A 65 -10.84 -19.09 7.81
C GLU A 65 -11.03 -18.27 6.53
N LEU A 66 -9.92 -17.96 5.85
CA LEU A 66 -9.94 -17.31 4.54
C LEU A 66 -9.35 -18.21 3.46
N PRO A 67 -9.79 -18.05 2.20
CA PRO A 67 -9.18 -18.76 1.08
C PRO A 67 -7.69 -18.45 0.93
N TRP A 68 -6.91 -19.45 0.47
CA TRP A 68 -5.46 -19.34 0.28
C TRP A 68 -5.03 -18.11 -0.54
N TYR A 69 -5.85 -17.70 -1.52
CA TYR A 69 -5.53 -16.59 -2.41
C TYR A 69 -5.56 -15.24 -1.69
N VAL A 70 -6.30 -15.12 -0.58
CA VAL A 70 -6.28 -13.92 0.26
C VAL A 70 -4.90 -13.77 0.91
N PHE A 71 -4.42 -14.85 1.52
CA PHE A 71 -3.08 -14.88 2.11
C PHE A 71 -1.97 -14.68 1.06
N TYR A 72 -2.15 -15.19 -0.16
CA TYR A 72 -1.26 -14.91 -1.29
C TYR A 72 -1.24 -13.42 -1.64
N VAL A 73 -2.41 -12.76 -1.77
CA VAL A 73 -2.48 -11.33 -2.09
C VAL A 73 -1.82 -10.50 -1.00
N ILE A 74 -2.10 -10.78 0.27
CA ILE A 74 -1.43 -10.10 1.38
C ILE A 74 0.08 -10.32 1.33
N SER A 75 0.52 -11.55 1.10
CA SER A 75 1.95 -11.88 1.03
C SER A 75 2.69 -11.19 -0.11
N LYS A 76 1.98 -10.85 -1.20
CA LYS A 76 2.58 -10.26 -2.40
C LYS A 76 2.48 -8.74 -2.45
N PHE A 77 1.32 -8.20 -2.08
CA PHE A 77 0.99 -6.80 -2.27
C PHE A 77 0.86 -6.03 -0.97
N ASP A 78 0.55 -6.74 0.12
CA ASP A 78 0.24 -6.18 1.43
C ASP A 78 -0.67 -4.94 1.35
N PRO A 79 -1.92 -5.09 0.87
CA PRO A 79 -2.70 -3.95 0.41
C PRO A 79 -3.52 -3.24 1.49
N PHE A 80 -3.71 -3.83 2.67
CA PHE A 80 -4.59 -3.29 3.72
C PHE A 80 -3.82 -2.53 4.79
N ASN A 81 -4.50 -1.62 5.51
CA ASN A 81 -3.94 -0.81 6.62
C ASN A 81 -2.65 -0.05 6.25
N ARG A 82 -2.57 0.45 5.02
CA ARG A 82 -1.51 1.33 4.54
C ARG A 82 -2.08 2.45 3.70
N ASN A 83 -1.36 3.56 3.62
CA ASN A 83 -1.71 4.62 2.69
C ASN A 83 -1.39 4.19 1.25
N LEU A 84 -2.40 4.18 0.37
CA LEU A 84 -2.24 3.96 -1.07
C LEU A 84 -2.00 5.27 -1.82
N ILE A 85 -2.31 6.41 -1.19
CA ILE A 85 -2.05 7.74 -1.74
C ILE A 85 -0.54 8.00 -1.67
N LYS A 86 0.07 8.21 -2.84
CA LYS A 86 1.49 8.56 -2.92
C LYS A 86 1.66 10.05 -2.69
N ASN A 87 2.73 10.43 -2.00
CA ASN A 87 3.12 11.83 -1.78
C ASN A 87 1.97 12.66 -1.15
N HIS A 88 1.32 12.11 -0.14
CA HIS A 88 0.13 12.69 0.49
C HIS A 88 0.42 14.00 1.25
N CYS A 89 1.67 14.21 1.68
CA CYS A 89 2.11 15.46 2.30
C CYS A 89 2.97 16.33 1.36
N GLY A 90 3.12 16.01 0.08
CA GLY A 90 3.80 16.90 -0.88
C GLY A 90 5.32 17.04 -0.72
N GLN A 91 6.00 16.10 -0.06
CA GLN A 91 7.47 16.09 0.09
C GLN A 91 8.16 16.01 -1.27
N ASP A 92 7.53 15.29 -2.21
CA ASP A 92 8.01 15.11 -3.56
C ASP A 92 7.29 16.04 -4.55
N LEU A 93 7.00 17.25 -4.08
CA LEU A 93 6.31 18.29 -4.85
C LEU A 93 4.94 17.80 -5.39
N LEU A 94 4.71 17.96 -6.70
CA LEU A 94 3.52 17.46 -7.40
C LEU A 94 3.73 16.06 -8.01
N ASN A 95 4.81 15.36 -7.67
CA ASN A 95 5.00 13.99 -8.17
C ASN A 95 3.86 13.10 -7.68
N HIS A 96 3.39 12.23 -8.58
CA HIS A 96 2.22 11.36 -8.41
C HIS A 96 0.85 12.04 -8.38
N TRP A 97 0.79 13.36 -8.57
CA TRP A 97 -0.46 14.11 -8.67
C TRP A 97 -0.70 14.57 -10.11
N GLU A 98 -1.93 14.40 -10.58
CA GLU A 98 -2.41 14.95 -11.85
C GLU A 98 -3.13 16.27 -11.59
N THR A 99 -2.95 17.24 -12.50
CA THR A 99 -3.61 18.56 -12.45
C THR A 99 -4.64 18.64 -13.56
N ASP A 100 -5.83 19.15 -13.24
CA ASP A 100 -6.84 19.42 -14.26
C ASP A 100 -6.41 20.62 -15.12
N LYS A 101 -6.03 20.35 -16.37
CA LYS A 101 -5.60 21.38 -17.33
C LYS A 101 -6.76 22.25 -17.84
N SER A 102 -8.01 21.89 -17.53
CA SER A 102 -9.19 22.57 -18.08
C SER A 102 -9.52 23.93 -17.43
N VAL A 103 -8.85 24.30 -16.33
CA VAL A 103 -9.07 25.57 -15.61
C VAL A 103 -8.04 26.65 -15.98
N LEU A 104 -7.07 26.38 -16.87
CA LEU A 104 -6.15 27.40 -17.34
C LEU A 104 -6.87 28.34 -18.33
N PRO A 105 -7.06 29.64 -18.01
CA PRO A 105 -7.46 30.60 -19.02
C PRO A 105 -6.37 30.63 -20.08
N SER A 106 -6.77 30.67 -21.34
CA SER A 106 -5.89 30.71 -22.50
C SER A 106 -4.90 31.89 -22.42
N ARG A 107 -3.76 31.68 -21.79
CA ARG A 107 -2.58 32.56 -21.88
C ARG A 107 -1.33 31.69 -21.81
N SER A 108 -1.01 31.08 -22.94
CA SER A 108 0.33 30.56 -23.19
C SER A 108 1.31 31.73 -23.19
N LEU A 109 2.23 31.77 -22.24
CA LEU A 109 3.62 32.19 -22.42
C LEU A 109 4.33 32.05 -21.07
N MET A 110 5.28 31.11 -21.02
CA MET A 110 6.20 30.86 -19.91
C MET A 110 5.58 30.32 -18.61
N MET A 111 5.22 29.03 -18.60
CA MET A 111 5.39 28.23 -17.37
C MET A 111 6.83 27.73 -17.31
N SER A 112 7.78 28.66 -17.21
CA SER A 112 9.09 28.35 -16.63
C SER A 112 8.88 28.42 -15.13
N ASP A 113 9.22 27.33 -14.45
CA ASP A 113 8.98 27.08 -13.03
C ASP A 113 7.50 26.86 -12.72
N THR A 114 7.13 25.58 -12.71
CA THR A 114 5.98 25.04 -11.98
C THR A 114 5.79 25.86 -10.71
N ASP A 115 4.71 26.63 -10.64
CA ASP A 115 4.44 27.54 -9.53
C ASP A 115 4.43 26.70 -8.23
N LEU A 116 5.54 26.71 -7.48
CA LEU A 116 5.77 25.92 -6.28
C LEU A 116 4.99 26.48 -5.07
N SER A 117 4.15 27.49 -5.29
CA SER A 117 3.34 28.17 -4.28
C SER A 117 2.32 27.27 -3.57
N PHE A 118 2.10 26.05 -4.07
CA PHE A 118 1.18 25.09 -3.46
C PHE A 118 1.78 24.26 -2.33
N ILE A 119 3.09 24.34 -2.08
CA ILE A 119 3.72 23.46 -1.11
C ILE A 119 4.45 24.30 -0.09
N SER A 120 3.89 24.29 1.11
CA SER A 120 4.45 24.98 2.26
C SER A 120 5.13 23.97 3.18
N GLN A 121 6.12 24.45 3.92
CA GLN A 121 6.86 23.64 4.88
C GLN A 121 6.61 24.17 6.30
N THR A 122 6.50 23.26 7.25
CA THR A 122 6.48 23.62 8.67
C THR A 122 7.89 24.06 9.11
N LEU A 123 7.97 25.06 9.99
CA LEU A 123 9.23 25.50 10.58
C LEU A 123 9.82 24.36 11.41
N HIS A 124 11.12 24.09 11.23
CA HIS A 124 11.83 23.04 11.97
C HIS A 124 11.62 23.18 13.48
N GLY A 125 10.91 22.21 14.08
CA GLY A 125 10.72 22.10 15.53
C GLY A 125 9.27 22.14 16.01
N GLU A 126 8.30 22.54 15.18
CA GLU A 126 6.88 22.47 15.52
C GLU A 126 6.30 21.12 15.07
N HIS A 127 6.25 20.17 16.01
CA HIS A 127 5.51 18.94 15.81
C HIS A 127 4.01 19.26 15.99
N LEU A 128 3.35 19.64 14.89
CA LEU A 128 1.91 19.77 14.88
C LEU A 128 1.31 18.37 15.07
N SER A 129 0.51 18.20 16.12
CA SER A 129 -0.24 16.97 16.38
C SER A 129 -1.45 16.85 15.45
N ASP A 130 -1.85 17.97 14.83
CA ASP A 130 -3.01 18.09 13.96
C ASP A 130 -2.77 19.19 12.90
N PRO A 131 -2.85 18.88 11.60
CA PRO A 131 -2.99 17.53 11.04
C PRO A 131 -1.74 16.67 11.29
N ASP A 132 -1.93 15.35 11.42
CA ASP A 132 -0.82 14.38 11.50
C ASP A 132 -0.13 14.33 10.13
N PHE A 133 1.17 14.63 10.12
CA PHE A 133 2.01 14.58 8.92
C PHE A 133 2.77 13.27 8.78
N ASP A 134 2.51 12.25 9.62
CA ASP A 134 3.25 10.98 9.60
C ASP A 134 4.78 11.18 9.72
N GLY A 135 5.20 12.23 10.44
CA GLY A 135 6.60 12.64 10.57
C GLY A 135 7.16 13.46 9.40
N HIS A 136 6.32 13.85 8.44
CA HIS A 136 6.67 14.74 7.35
C HIS A 136 6.53 16.23 7.72
N THR A 137 7.09 17.12 6.88
CA THR A 137 7.19 18.56 7.15
C THR A 137 6.59 19.44 6.05
N SER A 138 5.98 18.85 5.03
CA SER A 138 5.41 19.59 3.89
C SER A 138 3.91 19.38 3.83
N PHE A 139 3.20 20.33 3.23
CA PHE A 139 1.76 20.24 3.03
C PHE A 139 1.31 21.06 1.83
N PHE A 140 0.16 20.69 1.28
CA PHE A 140 -0.46 21.43 0.18
C PHE A 140 -1.20 22.66 0.72
N SER A 141 -0.85 23.84 0.21
CA SER A 141 -1.53 25.11 0.46
C SER A 141 -2.15 25.62 -0.84
N VAL A 142 -3.26 26.35 -0.72
CA VAL A 142 -3.97 26.94 -1.87
C VAL A 142 -4.10 28.44 -1.61
N ASP A 143 -3.64 29.25 -2.56
CA ASP A 143 -3.86 30.69 -2.53
C ASP A 143 -5.24 31.02 -3.12
N PHE A 144 -5.94 31.98 -2.52
CA PHE A 144 -7.30 32.40 -2.89
C PHE A 144 -7.40 32.89 -4.34
N GLY A 145 -6.30 33.32 -4.96
CA GLY A 145 -6.29 33.79 -6.35
C GLY A 145 -6.38 32.69 -7.40
N HIS A 146 -6.00 31.45 -7.07
CA HIS A 146 -5.84 30.37 -8.05
C HIS A 146 -6.28 29.04 -7.40
N ILE A 147 -7.51 28.60 -7.69
CA ILE A 147 -7.98 27.28 -7.23
C ILE A 147 -7.36 26.22 -8.12
N HIS A 148 -6.45 25.42 -7.56
CA HIS A 148 -5.89 24.26 -8.23
C HIS A 148 -6.51 22.99 -7.71
N THR A 149 -6.98 22.14 -8.62
CA THR A 149 -7.42 20.79 -8.28
C THR A 149 -6.33 19.81 -8.71
N VAL A 150 -5.83 19.07 -7.72
CA VAL A 150 -4.96 17.91 -7.92
C VAL A 150 -5.72 16.64 -7.61
N TYR A 151 -5.45 15.58 -8.35
CA TYR A 151 -6.06 14.28 -8.10
C TYR A 151 -5.06 13.15 -8.36
N GLN A 152 -5.33 11.97 -7.80
CA GLN A 152 -4.56 10.76 -8.02
C GLN A 152 -5.52 9.60 -8.24
N GLN A 153 -5.33 8.85 -9.32
CA GLN A 153 -6.11 7.65 -9.59
C GLN A 153 -5.45 6.43 -8.95
N ILE A 154 -6.17 5.74 -8.07
CA ILE A 154 -5.71 4.48 -7.47
C ILE A 154 -6.38 3.32 -8.18
N ILE A 155 -5.57 2.49 -8.85
CA ILE A 155 -6.04 1.28 -9.51
C ILE A 155 -5.86 0.11 -8.55
N PHE A 156 -6.94 -0.28 -7.86
CA PHE A 156 -6.93 -1.37 -6.87
C PHE A 156 -6.36 -2.70 -7.38
N LYS A 157 -6.54 -2.99 -8.67
CA LYS A 157 -5.98 -4.21 -9.29
C LYS A 157 -4.45 -4.29 -9.21
N ASP A 158 -3.76 -3.16 -9.23
CA ASP A 158 -2.29 -3.10 -9.13
C ASP A 158 -1.79 -3.50 -7.72
N TYR A 159 -2.69 -3.50 -6.75
CA TYR A 159 -2.47 -3.92 -5.36
C TYR A 159 -3.09 -5.30 -5.07
N GLY A 160 -3.44 -6.06 -6.11
CA GLY A 160 -4.05 -7.39 -5.98
C GLY A 160 -5.52 -7.37 -5.51
N LEU A 161 -6.10 -6.19 -5.33
CA LEU A 161 -7.49 -5.99 -4.93
C LEU A 161 -8.40 -6.07 -6.17
N ASN A 162 -8.83 -7.28 -6.50
CA ASN A 162 -9.79 -7.53 -7.58
C ASN A 162 -11.20 -7.82 -7.03
N ASP A 163 -12.20 -7.84 -7.92
CA ASP A 163 -13.60 -8.04 -7.54
C ASP A 163 -13.85 -9.33 -6.75
N ILE A 164 -13.08 -10.38 -7.00
CA ILE A 164 -13.22 -11.65 -6.28
C ILE A 164 -12.75 -11.47 -4.84
N LEU A 165 -11.56 -10.90 -4.64
CA LEU A 165 -11.00 -10.64 -3.33
C LEU A 165 -11.90 -9.69 -2.53
N MET A 166 -12.33 -8.58 -3.15
CA MET A 166 -13.16 -7.55 -2.52
C MET A 166 -14.56 -8.06 -2.14
N LYS A 167 -15.05 -9.14 -2.75
CA LYS A 167 -16.30 -9.81 -2.36
C LYS A 167 -16.11 -10.90 -1.32
N THR A 168 -14.88 -11.37 -1.13
CA THR A 168 -14.54 -12.45 -0.21
C THR A 168 -14.29 -11.92 1.20
N LEU A 169 -13.72 -10.73 1.29
CA LEU A 169 -13.50 -9.98 2.52
C LEU A 169 -14.77 -9.19 2.90
#